data_AF-A0AAJ0E5Z7-F1
#
_entry.id   AF-A0AAJ0E5Z7-F1
#
_cell.length_a   1.000
_cell.length_b   1.000
_cell.length_c   1.000
_cell.angle_alpha   90.00
_cell.angle_beta   90.00
_cell.angle_gamma   90.00
#
_symmetry.space_group_name_H-M   'P 1'
#
loop_
_entity.id
_entity.type
_entity.pdbx_description
1 polymer ?
#
loop_
_entity_poly.entity_id
_entity_poly.type
_entity_poly.pdbx_seq_one_letter_code
_entity_poly.pdbx_strand_id
1 'polypeptide(L)' 'SNSFIRFFLFFILKKGKKLRLIINYRKFNKVIKKNYYFLLLIIKLRDLFYKAN' A
#
# COMPACT_ATOMS: atom_id res chain seq x y z
N SER A 1 -13.16 8.84 26.31
CA SER A 1 -12.13 8.69 25.26
C SER A 1 -12.29 7.32 24.60
N ASN A 2 -11.90 7.11 23.34
CA ASN A 2 -11.79 5.80 22.63
C ASN A 2 -12.79 5.45 21.50
N SER A 3 -13.45 6.41 20.85
CA SER A 3 -14.31 6.08 19.67
C SER A 3 -13.55 6.10 18.32
N PHE A 4 -12.42 6.80 18.20
CA PHE A 4 -11.76 7.02 16.91
C PHE A 4 -10.93 5.85 16.38
N ILE A 5 -10.44 4.96 17.24
CA ILE A 5 -9.59 3.81 16.86
C ILE A 5 -10.40 2.74 16.11
N ARG A 6 -11.71 2.66 16.36
CA ARG A 6 -12.58 1.58 15.89
C ARG A 6 -12.83 1.59 14.37
N PHE A 7 -12.56 2.69 13.68
CA PHE A 7 -12.85 2.83 12.23
C PHE A 7 -11.70 2.46 11.29
N PHE A 8 -10.53 2.14 11.84
CA PHE A 8 -9.32 1.93 11.04
C PHE A 8 -8.89 0.48 10.91
N LEU A 9 -9.50 -0.50 11.59
CA LEU A 9 -9.03 -1.88 11.60
C LEU A 9 -10.10 -2.85 11.09
N PHE A 10 -9.73 -3.71 10.14
CA PHE A 10 -10.58 -4.74 9.54
C PHE A 10 -9.91 -6.11 9.60
N PHE A 11 -10.68 -7.14 9.91
CA PHE A 11 -10.23 -8.53 9.72
C PHE A 11 -10.76 -9.05 8.39
N ILE A 12 -9.87 -9.54 7.53
CA ILE A 12 -10.22 -10.12 6.23
C ILE A 12 -9.69 -11.55 6.14
N LEU A 13 -10.57 -12.47 5.75
CA LEU A 13 -10.22 -13.86 5.47
C LEU A 13 -9.56 -13.95 4.08
N LYS A 14 -8.32 -14.42 4.00
CA LYS A 14 -7.62 -14.63 2.73
C LYS A 14 -7.85 -16.04 2.18
N LYS A 15 -7.59 -16.21 0.88
CA LYS A 15 -7.54 -17.54 0.22
C LYS A 15 -6.56 -18.42 1.01
N GLY A 16 -7.04 -19.56 1.51
CA GLY A 16 -6.31 -20.40 2.48
C GLY A 16 -6.76 -20.24 3.94
N LYS A 17 -7.92 -19.60 4.20
CA LYS A 17 -8.56 -19.49 5.53
C LYS A 17 -7.73 -18.77 6.60
N LYS A 18 -6.67 -18.06 6.21
CA LYS A 18 -5.87 -17.24 7.13
C LYS A 18 -6.53 -15.88 7.31
N LEU A 19 -6.82 -15.51 8.56
CA LEU A 19 -7.26 -14.17 8.92
C LEU A 19 -6.08 -13.20 8.87
N ARG A 20 -6.30 -12.00 8.31
CA ARG A 20 -5.34 -10.90 8.35
C ARG A 20 -6.03 -9.64 8.86
N LEU A 21 -5.34 -8.95 9.76
CA LEU A 21 -5.69 -7.60 10.18
C LEU A 21 -5.24 -6.61 9.11
N ILE A 22 -6.11 -5.71 8.71
CA ILE A 22 -5.88 -4.69 7.67
C ILE A 22 -6.26 -3.33 8.24
N ILE A 23 -5.41 -2.33 7.99
CA ILE A 23 -5.67 -0.95 8.40
C ILE A 23 -6.29 -0.16 7.24
N ASN A 24 -7.39 0.56 7.49
CA ASN A 24 -8.10 1.39 6.51
C ASN A 24 -7.44 2.75 6.30
N TYR A 25 -6.43 2.80 5.44
CA TYR A 25 -5.72 4.04 5.17
C TYR A 25 -6.47 5.04 4.26
N ARG A 26 -7.74 4.83 3.90
CA ARG A 26 -8.46 5.71 2.93
C ARG A 26 -8.47 7.18 3.35
N LYS A 27 -8.76 7.47 4.62
CA LYS A 27 -8.79 8.87 5.13
C LYS A 27 -7.38 9.42 5.28
N PHE A 28 -6.45 8.60 5.75
CA PHE A 28 -5.04 8.97 5.94
C PHE A 28 -4.33 9.29 4.61
N ASN A 29 -4.58 8.49 3.57
CA ASN A 29 -4.05 8.71 2.22
C ASN A 29 -4.54 10.00 1.55
N LYS A 30 -5.64 10.61 2.02
CA LYS A 30 -6.11 11.92 1.54
C LYS A 30 -5.36 13.07 2.23
N VAL A 31 -4.92 12.87 3.47
CA VAL A 31 -4.25 13.90 4.28
C VAL A 31 -2.74 13.93 3.98
N ILE A 32 -2.14 12.77 3.71
CA ILE A 32 -0.71 12.71 3.36
C ILE A 32 -0.46 13.27 1.96
N LYS A 33 0.50 14.20 1.87
CA LYS A 33 1.10 14.61 0.60
C LYS A 33 1.81 13.41 -0.02
N LYS A 34 1.26 12.89 -1.13
CA LYS A 34 1.88 11.81 -1.88
C LYS A 34 3.20 12.34 -2.45
N ASN A 35 4.32 11.76 -2.04
CA ASN A 35 5.54 11.92 -2.81
C ASN A 35 5.39 11.04 -4.06
N TYR A 36 5.47 11.65 -5.24
CA TYR A 36 5.32 10.93 -6.50
C TYR A 36 6.50 9.96 -6.62
N TYR A 37 6.23 8.66 -6.50
CA TYR A 37 7.25 7.66 -6.73
C TYR A 37 7.75 7.77 -8.17
N PHE A 38 9.07 7.71 -8.35
CA PHE A 38 9.71 7.64 -9.65
C PHE A 38 9.49 6.26 -10.31
N LEU A 39 8.23 5.89 -10.54
CA LEU A 39 7.86 4.63 -11.19
C LEU A 39 8.49 4.53 -12.59
N LEU A 40 8.58 5.67 -13.28
CA LEU A 40 9.29 5.82 -14.55
C LEU A 40 10.79 5.52 -14.44
N LEU A 41 11.44 5.85 -13.32
CA LEU A 41 12.86 5.53 -13.11
C LEU A 41 13.04 4.02 -12.93
N ILE A 42 12.15 3.37 -12.18
CA ILE A 42 12.19 1.92 -11.99
C ILE A 42 12.01 1.19 -13.33
N ILE A 43 11.09 1.65 -14.19
CA ILE A 43 10.90 1.09 -15.53
C ILE A 43 12.15 1.29 -16.40
N LYS A 44 12.73 2.50 -16.40
CA LYS A 44 13.96 2.79 -17.16
C LYS A 44 15.13 1.92 -16.71
N LEU A 45 15.30 1.73 -15.39
CA LEU A 45 16.33 0.85 -14.85
C LEU A 45 16.11 -0.59 -15.29
N ARG A 46 14.86 -1.07 -15.21
CA ARG A 46 14.48 -2.41 -15.68
C ARG A 46 14.86 -2.61 -17.15
N ASP A 47 14.51 -1.67 -18.02
CA ASP A 47 14.79 -1.77 -19.45
C ASP A 47 16.29 -1.70 -19.76
N LEU A 48 17.06 -0.93 -18.97
CA LEU A 48 18.52 -0.92 -19.04
C LEU A 48 19.12 -2.30 -18.69
N PHE A 49 18.65 -2.93 -17.61
CA PHE A 49 19.11 -4.27 -17.23
C PHE A 49 18.71 -5.36 -18.24
N TYR A 50 17.53 -5.25 -18.87
CA TYR A 50 17.11 -6.19 -19.92
C TYR A 50 17.84 -6.00 -21.25
N LYS A 51 18.30 -4.79 -21.59
CA LYS A 51 19.11 -4.53 -22.78
C LYS A 51 20.60 -4.87 -22.62
N ALA A 52 21.08 -4.94 -21.38
CA ALA A 52 22.47 -5.25 -21.06
C ALA A 52 22.77 -6.76 -21.03
N ASN A 53 21.74 -7.61 -21.07
CA ASN A 53 21.81 -9.06 -21.27
C ASN A 53 21.46 -9.42 -22.71
#